data_AF-A0A2E6UQV4-F1
#
_entry.id   AF-A0A2E6UQV4-F1
#
_cell.length_a   1.000
_cell.length_b   1.000
_cell.length_c   1.000
_cell.angle_alpha   90.00
_cell.angle_beta   90.00
_cell.angle_gamma   90.00
#
_symmetry.space_group_name_H-M   'P 1'
#
loop_
_entity.id
_entity.type
_entity.pdbx_description
1 polymer ?
#
loop_
_entity_poly.entity_id
_entity_poly.type
_entity_poly.pdbx_seq_one_letter_code
_entity_poly.pdbx_strand_id
1 'polypeptide(L)'
;MIKKNQLALFYSMLRIRRIEEALADRYSEQEMRCPMHLYIGQEAIAVGICAALSENDVMFSNHRAHGHYLAKGGDLNAMIAELYGRATGCCGGRGGSMHLIDLDVGFLGATPIVGGTVPLAVGAAWASSLKSTNQVSVIFFGDGCFEEGVVHESLNFSALHNLPVIFICENNEFSVYTHLNERQPKRPIHQIAKAHGLTSHAGNGNDIEEVVTIAQHAVDNARKGKGPQFIELSTHRWREHCGPDFDDHLGYRAAEEIEMGLKNCPIKKFSARLSENNELSKSDIEKLEAEIREEISDAFKFALSSAKPSSKDAGERVYA
;
A
#
# COMPACT_ATOMS: atom_id res chain seq x y z
N MET A 1 -21.77 -12.86 10.70
CA MET A 1 -20.44 -12.24 10.84
C MET A 1 -19.61 -12.34 9.56
N ILE A 2 -19.54 -13.48 8.87
CA ILE A 2 -18.74 -13.64 7.62
C ILE A 2 -19.20 -12.71 6.47
N LYS A 3 -20.51 -12.55 6.24
CA LYS A 3 -21.06 -11.66 5.18
C LYS A 3 -20.71 -10.17 5.33
N LYS A 4 -20.56 -9.67 6.56
CA LYS A 4 -20.18 -8.26 6.80
C LYS A 4 -18.70 -8.00 6.47
N ASN A 5 -17.85 -9.03 6.47
CA ASN A 5 -16.43 -8.87 6.22
C ASN A 5 -16.13 -8.82 4.70
N GLN A 6 -16.78 -9.68 3.92
CA GLN A 6 -16.56 -9.80 2.47
C GLN A 6 -16.95 -8.53 1.67
N LEU A 7 -18.12 -7.95 1.98
CA LEU A 7 -18.54 -6.68 1.36
C LEU A 7 -17.63 -5.51 1.76
N ALA A 8 -17.12 -5.48 2.99
CA ALA A 8 -16.18 -4.46 3.44
C ALA A 8 -14.83 -4.55 2.69
N LEU A 9 -14.32 -5.76 2.46
CA LEU A 9 -13.13 -5.98 1.64
C LEU A 9 -13.35 -5.51 0.20
N PHE A 10 -14.50 -5.88 -0.40
CA PHE A 10 -14.85 -5.44 -1.76
C PHE A 10 -14.96 -3.92 -1.85
N TYR A 11 -15.70 -3.30 -0.94
CA TYR A 11 -15.84 -1.84 -0.87
C TYR A 11 -14.49 -1.15 -0.74
N SER A 12 -13.61 -1.63 0.14
CA SER A 12 -12.29 -1.02 0.36
C SER A 12 -11.42 -1.08 -0.90
N MET A 13 -11.40 -2.21 -1.60
CA MET A 13 -10.66 -2.32 -2.87
C MET A 13 -11.26 -1.39 -3.95
N LEU A 14 -12.59 -1.38 -4.07
CA LEU A 14 -13.29 -0.52 -5.03
C LEU A 14 -13.05 0.96 -4.75
N ARG A 15 -13.10 1.37 -3.48
CA ARG A 15 -12.85 2.73 -3.02
C ARG A 15 -11.44 3.19 -3.40
N ILE A 16 -10.40 2.40 -3.10
CA ILE A 16 -9.01 2.70 -3.49
C ILE A 16 -8.92 2.90 -5.01
N ARG A 17 -9.46 1.96 -5.80
CA ARG A 17 -9.44 2.03 -7.26
C ARG A 17 -10.07 3.32 -7.79
N ARG A 18 -11.28 3.65 -7.33
CA ARG A 18 -12.03 4.80 -7.84
C ARG A 18 -11.39 6.13 -7.44
N ILE A 19 -10.82 6.20 -6.23
CA ILE A 19 -10.06 7.38 -5.79
C ILE A 19 -8.85 7.58 -6.71
N GLU A 20 -8.08 6.54 -6.97
CA GLU A 20 -6.88 6.65 -7.81
C GLU A 20 -7.19 6.90 -9.29
N GLU A 21 -8.26 6.35 -9.84
CA GLU A 21 -8.75 6.72 -11.17
C GLU A 21 -9.15 8.19 -11.22
N ALA A 22 -9.84 8.69 -10.19
CA ALA A 22 -10.21 10.11 -10.11
C ALA A 22 -9.00 11.05 -9.95
N LEU A 23 -7.93 10.60 -9.30
CA LEU A 23 -6.64 11.30 -9.25
C LEU A 23 -5.95 11.29 -10.62
N ALA A 24 -5.92 10.14 -11.30
CA ALA A 24 -5.36 10.00 -12.64
C ALA A 24 -6.02 10.96 -13.64
N ASP A 25 -7.36 11.01 -13.65
CA ASP A 25 -8.14 11.86 -14.56
C ASP A 25 -7.81 13.35 -14.40
N ARG A 26 -7.49 13.79 -13.17
CA ARG A 26 -7.21 15.19 -12.83
C ARG A 26 -5.73 15.56 -12.87
N TYR A 27 -4.83 14.59 -13.06
CA TYR A 27 -3.39 14.87 -13.03
C TYR A 27 -2.94 15.84 -14.15
N SER A 28 -3.62 15.80 -15.30
CA SER A 28 -3.40 16.72 -16.41
C SER A 28 -3.73 18.20 -16.09
N GLU A 29 -4.48 18.47 -15.02
CA GLU A 29 -4.86 19.82 -14.58
C GLU A 29 -3.67 20.61 -13.99
N GLN A 30 -2.56 19.93 -13.65
CA GLN A 30 -1.33 20.53 -13.09
C GLN A 30 -1.51 21.25 -11.73
N GLU A 31 -2.61 20.95 -11.03
CA GLU A 31 -2.82 21.40 -9.63
C GLU A 31 -2.11 20.48 -8.62
N MET A 32 -2.03 19.18 -8.90
CA MET A 32 -1.22 18.22 -8.13
C MET A 32 0.25 18.29 -8.59
N ARG A 33 1.04 19.18 -7.97
CA ARG A 33 2.44 19.44 -8.35
C ARG A 33 3.45 18.51 -7.67
N CYS A 34 3.16 17.20 -7.66
CA CYS A 34 4.04 16.18 -7.10
C CYS A 34 4.04 14.92 -7.97
N PRO A 35 5.15 14.15 -8.02
CA PRO A 35 5.19 12.87 -8.73
C PRO A 35 4.15 11.90 -8.18
N MET A 36 3.31 11.33 -9.04
CA MET A 36 2.19 10.49 -8.63
C MET A 36 2.41 9.02 -8.96
N HIS A 37 2.35 8.15 -7.95
CA HIS A 37 2.57 6.71 -8.11
C HIS A 37 1.29 5.96 -7.73
N LEU A 38 0.52 5.54 -8.73
CA LEU A 38 -0.80 4.94 -8.53
C LEU A 38 -0.71 3.45 -8.18
N TYR A 39 -1.42 3.04 -7.15
CA TYR A 39 -1.52 1.68 -6.62
C TYR A 39 -2.49 0.76 -7.42
N ILE A 40 -3.10 1.30 -8.48
CA ILE A 40 -4.03 0.61 -9.38
C ILE A 40 -3.50 -0.77 -9.80
N GLY A 41 -4.28 -1.81 -9.46
CA GLY A 41 -4.00 -3.22 -9.74
C GLY A 41 -3.55 -4.02 -8.53
N GLN A 42 -3.19 -3.36 -7.43
CA GLN A 42 -2.58 -3.96 -6.22
C GLN A 42 -3.51 -3.91 -5.00
N GLU A 43 -4.77 -3.49 -5.16
CA GLU A 43 -5.68 -3.13 -4.06
C GLU A 43 -5.92 -4.26 -3.06
N ALA A 44 -5.96 -5.51 -3.55
CA ALA A 44 -6.17 -6.69 -2.72
C ALA A 44 -5.05 -6.89 -1.69
N ILE A 45 -3.81 -6.49 -2.00
CA ILE A 45 -2.67 -6.59 -1.10
C ILE A 45 -2.90 -5.66 0.10
N ALA A 46 -3.00 -4.34 -0.13
CA ALA A 46 -3.21 -3.36 0.93
C ALA A 46 -4.43 -3.70 1.81
N VAL A 47 -5.58 -3.99 1.19
CA VAL A 47 -6.83 -4.29 1.90
C VAL A 47 -6.73 -5.59 2.69
N GLY A 48 -6.19 -6.65 2.08
CA GLY A 48 -6.10 -7.96 2.73
C GLY A 48 -5.13 -7.98 3.91
N ILE A 49 -3.99 -7.30 3.78
CA ILE A 49 -3.05 -7.13 4.90
C ILE A 49 -3.69 -6.31 6.02
N CYS A 50 -4.29 -5.15 5.71
CA CYS A 50 -4.88 -4.27 6.72
C CYS A 50 -6.08 -4.91 7.44
N ALA A 51 -6.85 -5.78 6.77
CA ALA A 51 -7.95 -6.50 7.38
C ALA A 51 -7.53 -7.48 8.50
N ALA A 52 -6.26 -7.86 8.56
CA ALA A 52 -5.70 -8.69 9.63
C ALA A 52 -5.11 -7.86 10.79
N LEU A 53 -4.95 -6.55 10.63
CA LEU A 53 -4.35 -5.67 11.62
C LEU A 53 -5.38 -5.18 12.65
N SER A 54 -4.88 -4.87 13.83
CA SER A 54 -5.59 -4.09 14.84
C SER A 54 -5.31 -2.60 14.68
N GLU A 55 -6.15 -1.75 15.28
CA GLU A 55 -5.98 -0.30 15.28
C GLU A 55 -4.62 0.13 15.86
N ASN A 56 -4.09 -0.63 16.83
CA ASN A 56 -2.83 -0.35 17.50
C ASN A 56 -1.58 -0.75 16.69
N ASP A 57 -1.74 -1.52 15.61
CA ASP A 57 -0.61 -1.92 14.77
C ASP A 57 -0.18 -0.75 13.89
N VAL A 58 1.13 -0.67 13.67
CA VAL A 58 1.76 0.45 12.97
C VAL A 58 2.24 0.02 11.60
N MET A 59 2.23 0.96 10.67
CA MET A 59 2.50 0.68 9.27
C MET A 59 3.41 1.72 8.65
N PHE A 60 4.33 1.22 7.82
CA PHE A 60 5.19 1.99 6.97
C PHE A 60 4.99 1.57 5.51
N SER A 61 5.27 2.47 4.59
CA SER A 61 5.07 2.22 3.17
C SER A 61 6.20 2.81 2.30
N ASN A 62 6.08 2.63 1.00
CA ASN A 62 6.95 3.15 -0.04
C ASN A 62 6.29 4.34 -0.76
N HIS A 63 6.84 4.80 -1.90
CA HIS A 63 6.27 5.92 -2.68
C HIS A 63 4.86 5.67 -3.24
N ARG A 64 4.44 4.41 -3.41
CA ARG A 64 3.13 4.00 -3.94
C ARG A 64 2.15 3.74 -2.79
N ALA A 65 2.02 4.73 -1.91
CA ALA A 65 1.41 4.57 -0.59
C ALA A 65 -0.11 4.73 -0.53
N HIS A 66 -0.78 5.22 -1.57
CA HIS A 66 -2.19 5.65 -1.47
C HIS A 66 -3.10 4.50 -1.06
N GLY A 67 -2.95 3.33 -1.68
CA GLY A 67 -3.72 2.13 -1.32
C GLY A 67 -3.46 1.69 0.12
N HIS A 68 -2.21 1.70 0.58
CA HIS A 68 -1.85 1.38 1.96
C HIS A 68 -2.49 2.37 2.95
N TYR A 69 -2.35 3.68 2.68
CA TYR A 69 -2.87 4.75 3.52
C TYR A 69 -4.39 4.62 3.70
N LEU A 70 -5.11 4.46 2.58
CA LEU A 70 -6.56 4.32 2.58
C LEU A 70 -7.02 3.00 3.23
N ALA A 71 -6.31 1.89 2.98
CA ALA A 71 -6.64 0.59 3.58
C ALA A 71 -6.45 0.56 5.11
N LYS A 72 -5.49 1.33 5.63
CA LYS A 72 -5.29 1.48 7.08
C LYS A 72 -6.32 2.41 7.74
N GLY A 73 -7.12 3.12 6.93
CA GLY A 73 -8.18 4.01 7.39
C GLY A 73 -7.81 5.50 7.32
N GLY A 74 -6.71 5.86 6.66
CA GLY A 74 -6.26 7.25 6.59
C GLY A 74 -7.30 8.19 5.97
N ASP A 75 -7.31 9.43 6.43
CA ASP A 75 -8.33 10.42 6.03
C ASP A 75 -8.16 10.85 4.56
N LEU A 76 -9.21 10.66 3.76
CA LEU A 76 -9.18 10.97 2.32
C LEU A 76 -9.11 12.48 2.05
N ASN A 77 -9.78 13.30 2.84
CA ASN A 77 -9.76 14.76 2.69
C ASN A 77 -8.34 15.29 2.90
N ALA A 78 -7.66 14.81 3.94
CA ALA A 78 -6.27 15.13 4.25
C ALA A 78 -5.32 14.57 3.18
N MET A 79 -5.55 13.38 2.66
CA MET A 79 -4.73 12.83 1.57
C MET A 79 -4.84 13.69 0.30
N ILE A 80 -6.05 13.99 -0.18
CA ILE A 80 -6.22 14.82 -1.38
C ILE A 80 -5.70 16.24 -1.14
N ALA A 81 -5.95 16.83 0.03
CA ALA A 81 -5.38 18.12 0.39
C ALA A 81 -3.84 18.11 0.36
N GLU A 82 -3.20 17.02 0.80
CA GLU A 82 -1.75 16.84 0.74
C GLU A 82 -1.23 16.81 -0.71
N LEU A 83 -1.88 16.04 -1.59
CA LEU A 83 -1.53 15.96 -3.02
C LEU A 83 -1.65 17.32 -3.74
N TYR A 84 -2.59 18.16 -3.30
CA TYR A 84 -2.79 19.53 -3.80
C TYR A 84 -1.91 20.58 -3.09
N GLY A 85 -1.00 20.16 -2.20
CA GLY A 85 -0.10 21.05 -1.47
C GLY A 85 -0.85 22.03 -0.57
N ARG A 86 -1.89 21.57 0.12
CA ARG A 86 -2.73 22.39 1.02
C ARG A 86 -2.31 22.21 2.47
N ALA A 87 -2.48 23.25 3.29
CA ALA A 87 -2.08 23.25 4.69
C ALA A 87 -2.87 22.25 5.55
N THR A 88 -4.06 21.85 5.09
CA THR A 88 -4.92 20.81 5.69
C THR A 88 -4.55 19.40 5.25
N GLY A 89 -3.49 19.23 4.45
CA GLY A 89 -2.96 17.92 4.10
C GLY A 89 -2.43 17.16 5.31
N CYS A 90 -2.37 15.83 5.22
CA CYS A 90 -1.91 14.97 6.32
C CYS A 90 -0.48 15.30 6.81
N CYS A 91 0.36 15.89 5.94
CA CYS A 91 1.71 16.39 6.26
C CYS A 91 1.79 17.93 6.19
N GLY A 92 0.64 18.61 6.11
CA GLY A 92 0.51 20.05 5.94
C GLY A 92 0.97 20.57 4.58
N GLY A 93 0.82 19.77 3.52
CA GLY A 93 1.13 20.14 2.13
C GLY A 93 2.61 20.09 1.78
N ARG A 94 3.43 19.36 2.56
CA ARG A 94 4.89 19.26 2.42
C ARG A 94 5.35 17.96 1.76
N GLY A 95 4.63 16.88 1.98
CA GLY A 95 4.99 15.54 1.56
C GLY A 95 4.48 15.19 0.17
N GLY A 96 3.34 15.74 -0.24
CA GLY A 96 2.70 15.42 -1.51
C GLY A 96 2.36 13.94 -1.63
N SER A 97 2.37 13.42 -2.86
CA SER A 97 1.87 12.06 -3.17
C SER A 97 2.71 10.91 -2.59
N MET A 98 4.02 11.11 -2.38
CA MET A 98 4.94 10.02 -1.99
C MET A 98 5.26 10.00 -0.49
N HIS A 99 4.83 11.01 0.27
CA HIS A 99 5.14 11.15 1.69
C HIS A 99 3.89 11.48 2.50
N LEU A 100 3.17 10.43 2.86
CA LEU A 100 1.95 10.48 3.67
C LEU A 100 2.25 9.98 5.09
N ILE A 101 1.63 10.62 6.07
CA ILE A 101 1.69 10.27 7.50
C ILE A 101 0.29 10.51 8.08
N ASP A 102 -0.24 9.55 8.82
CA ASP A 102 -1.47 9.70 9.60
C ASP A 102 -1.33 8.86 10.89
N LEU A 103 -0.98 9.54 11.98
CA LEU A 103 -0.65 8.90 13.25
C LEU A 103 -1.89 8.33 13.95
N ASP A 104 -3.08 8.87 13.67
CA ASP A 104 -4.33 8.46 14.31
C ASP A 104 -4.72 7.04 13.88
N VAL A 105 -4.33 6.65 12.66
CA VAL A 105 -4.53 5.29 12.14
C VAL A 105 -3.25 4.45 12.17
N GLY A 106 -2.17 4.94 12.78
CA GLY A 106 -0.89 4.22 12.86
C GLY A 106 -0.14 4.12 11.53
N PHE A 107 -0.43 4.98 10.55
CA PHE A 107 0.35 5.12 9.33
C PHE A 107 1.54 6.05 9.59
N LEU A 108 2.66 5.47 10.04
CA LEU A 108 3.79 6.24 10.56
C LEU A 108 4.66 6.90 9.48
N GLY A 109 4.58 6.40 8.24
CA GLY A 109 5.17 7.12 7.12
C GLY A 109 5.35 6.31 5.84
N ALA A 110 5.15 7.01 4.74
CA ALA A 110 5.61 6.63 3.41
C ALA A 110 6.78 7.51 2.99
N THR A 111 7.75 6.97 2.26
CA THR A 111 8.83 7.80 1.70
C THR A 111 9.21 7.32 0.30
N PRO A 112 9.74 8.21 -0.57
CA PRO A 112 10.26 7.82 -1.86
C PRO A 112 11.66 7.20 -1.82
N ILE A 113 12.33 7.23 -0.68
CA ILE A 113 13.66 6.63 -0.52
C ILE A 113 13.50 5.12 -0.48
N VAL A 114 13.98 4.45 -1.53
CA VAL A 114 13.95 2.98 -1.63
C VAL A 114 14.69 2.38 -0.42
N GLY A 115 14.05 1.46 0.28
CA GLY A 115 14.58 0.84 1.50
C GLY A 115 14.51 1.73 2.75
N GLY A 116 14.26 3.04 2.64
CA GLY A 116 14.38 3.99 3.75
C GLY A 116 13.43 3.74 4.92
N THR A 117 12.23 3.21 4.66
CA THR A 117 11.21 2.92 5.68
C THR A 117 11.37 1.55 6.34
N VAL A 118 12.16 0.66 5.75
CA VAL A 118 12.37 -0.71 6.25
C VAL A 118 13.03 -0.74 7.64
N PRO A 119 14.16 -0.06 7.89
CA PRO A 119 14.75 -0.03 9.24
C PRO A 119 13.87 0.73 10.24
N LEU A 120 13.04 1.67 9.80
CA LEU A 120 12.09 2.38 10.67
C LEU A 120 11.00 1.44 11.21
N ALA A 121 10.45 0.58 10.34
CA ALA A 121 9.50 -0.46 10.74
C ALA A 121 10.13 -1.47 11.71
N VAL A 122 11.38 -1.86 11.49
CA VAL A 122 12.14 -2.70 12.41
C VAL A 122 12.35 -2.01 13.76
N GLY A 123 12.69 -0.72 13.76
CA GLY A 123 12.81 0.08 14.99
C GLY A 123 11.49 0.18 15.76
N ALA A 124 10.36 0.35 15.08
CA ALA A 124 9.04 0.35 15.69
C ALA A 124 8.69 -1.01 16.32
N ALA A 125 8.98 -2.11 15.63
CA ALA A 125 8.81 -3.46 16.17
C ALA A 125 9.71 -3.72 17.39
N TRP A 126 10.96 -3.25 17.34
CA TRP A 126 11.88 -3.33 18.48
C TRP A 126 11.35 -2.53 19.67
N ALA A 127 10.85 -1.31 19.45
CA ALA A 127 10.25 -0.50 20.50
C ALA A 127 9.04 -1.21 21.13
N SER A 128 8.20 -1.89 20.31
CA SER A 128 7.10 -2.72 20.79
C SER A 128 7.60 -3.85 21.70
N SER A 129 8.65 -4.58 21.29
CA SER A 129 9.27 -5.63 22.08
C SER A 129 9.83 -5.12 23.42
N LEU A 130 10.57 -4.01 23.42
CA LEU A 130 11.13 -3.42 24.65
C LEU A 130 10.04 -2.96 25.62
N LYS A 131 8.94 -2.40 25.09
CA LYS A 131 7.80 -1.94 25.89
C LYS A 131 6.83 -3.06 26.25
N SER A 132 7.09 -4.29 25.80
CA SER A 132 6.18 -5.44 25.97
C SER A 132 4.75 -5.15 25.50
N THR A 133 4.61 -4.37 24.42
CA THR A 133 3.31 -4.11 23.81
C THR A 133 2.95 -5.21 22.82
N ASN A 134 1.65 -5.35 22.55
CA ASN A 134 1.15 -6.35 21.61
C ASN A 134 1.10 -5.85 20.16
N GLN A 135 1.82 -4.75 19.85
CA GLN A 135 1.82 -4.10 18.53
C GLN A 135 2.71 -4.86 17.55
N VAL A 136 2.21 -5.04 16.33
CA VAL A 136 2.96 -5.52 15.17
C VAL A 136 3.30 -4.33 14.28
N SER A 137 4.53 -4.30 13.76
CA SER A 137 4.91 -3.34 12.71
C SER A 137 4.84 -3.99 11.33
N VAL A 138 4.25 -3.28 10.37
CA VAL A 138 4.17 -3.74 8.98
C VAL A 138 4.92 -2.78 8.07
N ILE A 139 5.62 -3.31 7.07
CA ILE A 139 6.27 -2.52 6.03
C ILE A 139 5.96 -3.07 4.63
N PHE A 140 5.49 -2.19 3.75
CA PHE A 140 5.25 -2.49 2.33
C PHE A 140 6.38 -1.96 1.46
N PHE A 141 6.90 -2.79 0.58
CA PHE A 141 7.92 -2.43 -0.40
C PHE A 141 7.80 -3.27 -1.67
N GLY A 142 8.33 -2.76 -2.79
CA GLY A 142 8.34 -3.49 -4.05
C GLY A 142 9.54 -4.44 -4.20
N ASP A 143 9.49 -5.30 -5.20
CA ASP A 143 10.55 -6.24 -5.58
C ASP A 143 11.91 -5.58 -5.89
N GLY A 144 11.94 -4.33 -6.33
CA GLY A 144 13.17 -3.55 -6.48
C GLY A 144 13.80 -3.15 -5.15
N CYS A 145 12.97 -2.82 -4.15
CA CYS A 145 13.45 -2.43 -2.83
C CYS A 145 14.13 -3.58 -2.08
N PHE A 146 13.74 -4.82 -2.36
CA PHE A 146 14.35 -6.00 -1.74
C PHE A 146 15.86 -6.13 -2.02
N GLU A 147 16.34 -5.49 -3.09
CA GLU A 147 17.75 -5.52 -3.51
C GLU A 147 18.65 -4.60 -2.68
N GLU A 148 18.05 -3.69 -1.90
CA GLU A 148 18.80 -2.76 -1.05
C GLU A 148 19.45 -3.48 0.13
N GLY A 149 20.71 -3.18 0.40
CA GLY A 149 21.48 -3.79 1.50
C GLY A 149 20.79 -3.61 2.86
N VAL A 150 20.18 -2.44 3.09
CA VAL A 150 19.44 -2.13 4.33
C VAL A 150 18.27 -3.09 4.58
N VAL A 151 17.67 -3.66 3.53
CA VAL A 151 16.62 -4.68 3.68
C VAL A 151 17.22 -5.93 4.30
N HIS A 152 18.32 -6.45 3.77
CA HIS A 152 18.98 -7.64 4.30
C HIS A 152 19.50 -7.45 5.73
N GLU A 153 20.07 -6.28 6.04
CA GLU A 153 20.47 -5.92 7.40
C GLU A 153 19.27 -5.94 8.36
N SER A 154 18.15 -5.35 7.92
CA SER A 154 16.88 -5.30 8.67
C SER A 154 16.27 -6.68 8.90
N LEU A 155 16.27 -7.55 7.88
CA LEU A 155 15.79 -8.93 7.99
C LEU A 155 16.61 -9.72 9.02
N ASN A 156 17.94 -9.66 8.91
CA ASN A 156 18.85 -10.36 9.81
C ASN A 156 18.68 -9.87 11.26
N PHE A 157 18.64 -8.56 11.47
CA PHE A 157 18.45 -7.97 12.80
C PHE A 157 17.09 -8.34 13.41
N SER A 158 16.03 -8.32 12.60
CA SER A 158 14.69 -8.72 13.05
C SER A 158 14.63 -10.19 13.46
N ALA A 159 15.32 -11.07 12.73
CA ALA A 159 15.41 -12.49 13.03
C ALA A 159 16.21 -12.74 14.31
N LEU A 160 17.37 -12.09 14.46
CA LEU A 160 18.21 -12.18 15.66
C LEU A 160 17.45 -11.84 16.94
N HIS A 161 16.58 -10.83 16.87
CA HIS A 161 15.83 -10.32 18.02
C HIS A 161 14.39 -10.81 18.11
N ASN A 162 13.96 -11.71 17.21
CA ASN A 162 12.63 -12.30 17.21
C ASN A 162 11.50 -11.23 17.20
N LEU A 163 11.68 -10.18 16.40
CA LEU A 163 10.82 -8.98 16.43
C LEU A 163 9.43 -9.21 15.82
N PRO A 164 8.37 -8.54 16.32
CA PRO A 164 7.01 -8.60 15.77
C PRO A 164 6.87 -7.68 14.54
N VAL A 165 7.60 -7.99 13.47
CA VAL A 165 7.57 -7.25 12.21
C VAL A 165 7.13 -8.13 11.05
N ILE A 166 6.35 -7.56 10.12
CA ILE A 166 5.90 -8.21 8.89
C ILE A 166 6.40 -7.41 7.69
N PHE A 167 7.18 -8.07 6.85
CA PHE A 167 7.68 -7.54 5.59
C PHE A 167 6.78 -7.97 4.44
N ILE A 168 6.15 -7.01 3.76
CA ILE A 168 5.28 -7.25 2.61
C ILE A 168 6.01 -6.82 1.34
N CYS A 169 6.40 -7.80 0.53
CA CYS A 169 7.01 -7.59 -0.78
C CYS A 169 5.95 -7.68 -1.87
N GLU A 170 5.63 -6.55 -2.47
CA GLU A 170 4.72 -6.43 -3.61
C GLU A 170 5.50 -6.64 -4.89
N ASN A 171 5.51 -7.88 -5.38
CA ASN A 171 6.30 -8.25 -6.55
C ASN A 171 5.48 -7.99 -7.82
N ASN A 172 5.72 -6.83 -8.44
CA ASN A 172 5.10 -6.46 -9.72
C ASN A 172 6.04 -6.64 -10.92
N GLU A 173 7.17 -7.30 -10.69
CA GLU A 173 8.20 -7.67 -11.66
C GLU A 173 9.02 -6.50 -12.23
N PHE A 174 8.74 -5.24 -11.87
CA PHE A 174 9.42 -4.07 -12.43
C PHE A 174 9.96 -3.10 -11.36
N SER A 175 11.26 -2.79 -11.48
CA SER A 175 11.85 -1.63 -10.81
C SER A 175 12.00 -0.50 -11.83
N VAL A 176 11.10 0.49 -11.77
CA VAL A 176 10.95 1.55 -12.79
C VAL A 176 10.70 0.96 -14.18
N TYR A 177 11.76 0.74 -14.96
CA TYR A 177 11.78 0.23 -16.32
C TYR A 177 12.50 -1.12 -16.47
N THR A 178 13.15 -1.61 -15.42
CA THR A 178 13.96 -2.83 -15.47
C THR A 178 13.16 -4.02 -14.94
N HIS A 179 12.98 -5.04 -15.79
CA HIS A 179 12.26 -6.25 -15.41
C HIS A 179 13.11 -7.08 -14.41
N LEU A 180 12.45 -7.79 -13.48
CA LEU A 180 13.08 -8.57 -12.41
C LEU A 180 14.15 -9.55 -12.93
N ASN A 181 13.88 -10.22 -14.05
CA ASN A 181 14.82 -11.15 -14.69
C ASN A 181 16.13 -10.52 -15.18
N GLU A 182 16.20 -9.19 -15.33
CA GLU A 182 17.43 -8.49 -15.71
C GLU A 182 18.29 -8.10 -14.50
N ARG A 183 17.69 -8.07 -13.31
CA ARG A 183 18.32 -7.61 -12.06
C ARG A 183 18.49 -8.70 -11.00
N GLN A 184 17.78 -9.82 -11.14
CA GLN A 184 17.92 -10.98 -10.25
C GLN A 184 18.11 -12.30 -11.01
N PRO A 185 18.92 -13.23 -10.48
CA PRO A 185 18.91 -14.61 -10.95
C PRO A 185 17.56 -15.27 -10.65
N LYS A 186 17.24 -16.36 -11.36
CA LYS A 186 15.96 -17.09 -11.20
C LYS A 186 15.86 -17.76 -9.82
N ARG A 187 15.37 -17.02 -8.83
CA ARG A 187 15.08 -17.48 -7.46
C ARG A 187 13.92 -16.65 -6.86
N PRO A 188 13.01 -17.26 -6.09
CA PRO A 188 11.95 -16.51 -5.42
C PRO A 188 12.50 -15.63 -4.29
N ILE A 189 11.96 -14.41 -4.14
CA ILE A 189 12.41 -13.44 -3.13
C ILE A 189 12.16 -13.97 -1.71
N HIS A 190 11.00 -14.57 -1.47
CA HIS A 190 10.62 -15.09 -0.16
C HIS A 190 11.57 -16.19 0.36
N GLN A 191 12.23 -16.94 -0.53
CA GLN A 191 13.22 -17.96 -0.13
C GLN A 191 14.52 -17.33 0.40
N ILE A 192 14.88 -16.14 -0.09
CA ILE A 192 16.03 -15.38 0.43
C ILE A 192 15.68 -14.86 1.83
N ALA A 193 14.47 -14.33 2.02
CA ALA A 193 13.99 -13.94 3.35
C ALA A 193 13.96 -15.14 4.33
N LYS A 194 13.54 -16.31 3.86
CA LYS A 194 13.62 -17.56 4.64
C LYS A 194 15.06 -17.91 5.04
N ALA A 195 16.03 -17.69 4.15
CA ALA A 195 17.46 -17.93 4.45
C ALA A 195 18.01 -16.96 5.52
N HIS A 196 17.41 -15.78 5.69
CA HIS A 196 17.66 -14.86 6.81
C HIS A 196 17.01 -15.31 8.13
N GLY A 197 16.27 -16.41 8.15
CA GLY A 197 15.64 -16.96 9.35
C GLY A 197 14.19 -16.51 9.59
N LEU A 198 13.56 -15.84 8.61
CA LEU A 198 12.16 -15.42 8.72
C LEU A 198 11.20 -16.57 8.41
N THR A 199 10.00 -16.51 8.97
CA THR A 199 8.87 -17.29 8.46
C THR A 199 8.37 -16.63 7.18
N SER A 200 8.52 -17.30 6.03
CA SER A 200 8.20 -16.73 4.72
C SER A 200 6.98 -17.38 4.07
N HIS A 201 6.10 -16.58 3.49
CA HIS A 201 4.99 -17.01 2.65
C HIS A 201 5.08 -16.33 1.28
N ALA A 202 4.54 -16.99 0.25
CA ALA A 202 4.31 -16.38 -1.05
C ALA A 202 2.89 -16.72 -1.52
N GLY A 203 2.27 -15.83 -2.30
CA GLY A 203 0.90 -16.03 -2.76
C GLY A 203 0.49 -15.06 -3.87
N ASN A 204 -0.74 -15.23 -4.36
CA ASN A 204 -1.31 -14.34 -5.37
C ASN A 204 -1.83 -13.05 -4.73
N GLY A 205 -1.14 -11.93 -4.96
CA GLY A 205 -1.54 -10.61 -4.45
C GLY A 205 -2.89 -10.11 -4.98
N ASN A 206 -3.37 -10.66 -6.10
CA ASN A 206 -4.67 -10.28 -6.68
C ASN A 206 -5.83 -11.18 -6.20
N ASP A 207 -5.57 -12.15 -5.31
CA ASP A 207 -6.60 -12.92 -4.62
C ASP A 207 -6.74 -12.40 -3.19
N ILE A 208 -7.72 -11.53 -2.96
CA ILE A 208 -7.98 -10.90 -1.65
C ILE A 208 -8.15 -11.94 -0.53
N GLU A 209 -8.67 -13.11 -0.86
CA GLU A 209 -9.05 -14.14 0.08
C GLU A 209 -7.82 -14.94 0.56
N GLU A 210 -6.92 -15.22 -0.39
CA GLU A 210 -5.59 -15.75 -0.12
C GLU A 210 -4.75 -14.73 0.69
N VAL A 211 -4.74 -13.46 0.28
CA VAL A 211 -4.01 -12.40 0.99
C VAL A 211 -4.48 -12.29 2.45
N VAL A 212 -5.79 -12.24 2.71
CA VAL A 212 -6.35 -12.18 4.07
C VAL A 212 -5.91 -13.38 4.89
N THR A 213 -5.92 -14.59 4.30
CA THR A 213 -5.51 -15.82 5.00
C THR A 213 -4.04 -15.78 5.38
N ILE A 214 -3.16 -15.38 4.46
CA ILE A 214 -1.72 -15.24 4.71
C ILE A 214 -1.46 -14.15 5.76
N ALA A 215 -2.15 -13.01 5.64
CA ALA A 215 -2.02 -11.88 6.57
C ALA A 215 -2.39 -12.27 8.00
N GLN A 216 -3.54 -12.93 8.18
CA GLN A 216 -4.00 -13.39 9.50
C GLN A 216 -2.97 -14.31 10.17
N HIS A 217 -2.43 -15.27 9.41
CA HIS A 217 -1.40 -16.16 9.93
C HIS A 217 -0.11 -15.43 10.32
N ALA A 218 0.35 -14.50 9.48
CA ALA A 218 1.55 -13.72 9.75
C ALA A 218 1.37 -12.78 10.96
N VAL A 219 0.26 -12.04 11.03
CA VAL A 219 -0.05 -11.17 12.18
C VAL A 219 -0.12 -11.97 13.46
N ASP A 220 -0.80 -13.11 13.46
CA ASP A 220 -0.87 -13.99 14.62
C ASP A 220 0.51 -14.49 15.07
N ASN A 221 1.36 -14.90 14.13
CA ASN A 221 2.69 -15.41 14.45
C ASN A 221 3.62 -14.31 14.98
N ALA A 222 3.67 -13.16 14.32
CA ALA A 222 4.44 -12.00 14.77
C ALA A 222 4.01 -11.59 16.19
N ARG A 223 2.70 -11.49 16.41
CA ARG A 223 2.12 -11.11 17.70
C ARG A 223 2.36 -12.13 18.81
N LYS A 224 2.33 -13.43 18.49
CA LYS A 224 2.64 -14.52 19.43
C LYS A 224 4.15 -14.71 19.68
N GLY A 225 5.00 -13.80 19.17
CA GLY A 225 6.44 -13.86 19.38
C GLY A 225 7.11 -15.02 18.64
N LYS A 226 6.56 -15.45 17.49
CA LYS A 226 7.21 -16.43 16.60
C LYS A 226 8.12 -15.78 15.56
N GLY A 227 8.57 -14.56 15.86
CA GLY A 227 9.55 -13.84 15.09
C GLY A 227 8.99 -13.14 13.85
N PRO A 228 9.90 -12.52 13.07
CA PRO A 228 9.55 -11.77 11.88
C PRO A 228 8.94 -12.65 10.80
N GLN A 229 7.98 -12.07 10.08
CA GLN A 229 7.27 -12.69 8.97
C GLN A 229 7.62 -11.99 7.66
N PHE A 230 7.67 -12.75 6.57
CA PHE A 230 7.86 -12.22 5.22
C PHE A 230 6.76 -12.74 4.31
N ILE A 231 6.14 -11.87 3.53
CA ILE A 231 5.10 -12.23 2.57
C ILE A 231 5.49 -11.65 1.21
N GLU A 232 5.66 -12.51 0.20
CA GLU A 232 5.81 -12.12 -1.21
C GLU A 232 4.48 -12.28 -1.93
N LEU A 233 3.95 -11.20 -2.50
CA LEU A 233 2.68 -11.21 -3.23
C LEU A 233 2.92 -10.81 -4.68
N SER A 234 2.67 -11.75 -5.60
CA SER A 234 2.74 -11.46 -7.03
C SER A 234 1.57 -10.57 -7.44
N THR A 235 1.84 -9.52 -8.21
CA THR A 235 0.82 -8.58 -8.70
C THR A 235 1.27 -7.94 -10.02
N HIS A 236 0.48 -6.99 -10.54
CA HIS A 236 0.81 -6.25 -11.74
C HIS A 236 0.62 -4.76 -11.53
N ARG A 237 1.63 -3.97 -11.89
CA ARG A 237 1.53 -2.50 -11.93
C ARG A 237 0.83 -2.08 -13.22
N TRP A 238 -0.41 -1.58 -13.13
CA TRP A 238 -1.18 -1.25 -14.33
C TRP A 238 -0.69 0.04 -14.96
N ARG A 239 -0.75 1.12 -14.19
CA ARG A 239 -0.27 2.43 -14.61
C ARG A 239 1.25 2.46 -14.68
N GLU A 240 1.76 3.53 -15.25
CA GLU A 240 3.18 3.78 -15.34
C GLU A 240 3.88 3.82 -13.97
N HIS A 241 5.21 3.83 -13.97
CA HIS A 241 5.98 3.94 -12.74
C HIS A 241 5.55 5.17 -11.96
N CYS A 242 5.54 6.32 -12.64
CA CYS A 242 5.15 7.63 -12.13
C CYS A 242 4.30 8.35 -13.17
N GLY A 243 3.03 8.60 -12.86
CA GLY A 243 2.07 9.29 -13.70
C GLY A 243 0.79 8.48 -13.98
N PRO A 244 -0.14 9.04 -14.76
CA PRO A 244 -1.46 8.47 -14.98
C PRO A 244 -1.53 7.50 -16.18
N ASP A 245 -0.51 7.42 -17.02
CA ASP A 245 -0.59 6.67 -18.27
C ASP A 245 -0.31 5.18 -18.08
N PHE A 246 -0.36 4.44 -19.18
CA PHE A 246 0.08 3.05 -19.25
C PHE A 246 1.40 3.04 -20.04
N ASP A 247 2.50 2.73 -19.34
CA ASP A 247 3.90 2.65 -19.81
C ASP A 247 4.20 1.68 -21.00
N ASP A 248 3.20 1.24 -21.79
CA ASP A 248 3.40 0.30 -22.92
C ASP A 248 4.03 0.91 -24.17
N HIS A 249 4.05 2.24 -24.28
CA HIS A 249 4.58 2.95 -25.44
C HIS A 249 6.10 3.22 -25.35
N LEU A 250 6.72 3.01 -24.18
CA LEU A 250 8.14 3.30 -23.93
C LEU A 250 9.10 2.17 -24.32
N GLY A 251 8.57 1.01 -24.75
CA GLY A 251 9.38 -0.09 -25.31
C GLY A 251 10.07 -1.00 -24.29
N TYR A 252 9.85 -0.80 -23.00
CA TYR A 252 10.41 -1.66 -21.93
C TYR A 252 9.39 -2.64 -21.33
N ARG A 253 8.09 -2.38 -21.51
CA ARG A 253 6.97 -3.18 -21.00
C ARG A 253 6.08 -3.60 -22.15
N ALA A 254 5.77 -4.89 -22.23
CA ALA A 254 4.92 -5.41 -23.30
C ALA A 254 3.44 -5.11 -23.03
N ALA A 255 2.65 -4.85 -24.07
CA ALA A 255 1.20 -4.61 -23.93
C ALA A 255 0.50 -5.83 -23.32
N GLU A 256 0.99 -7.03 -23.62
CA GLU A 256 0.49 -8.30 -23.10
C GLU A 256 0.61 -8.42 -21.58
N GLU A 257 1.63 -7.79 -20.97
CA GLU A 257 1.80 -7.78 -19.50
C GLU A 257 0.70 -6.94 -18.83
N ILE A 258 0.33 -5.80 -19.43
CA ILE A 258 -0.78 -4.98 -18.97
C ILE A 258 -2.10 -5.76 -19.13
N GLU A 259 -2.33 -6.36 -20.29
CA GLU A 259 -3.52 -7.18 -20.51
C GLU A 259 -3.65 -8.31 -19.49
N MET A 260 -2.53 -8.96 -19.15
CA MET A 260 -2.51 -10.01 -18.13
C MET A 260 -2.94 -9.45 -16.76
N GLY A 261 -2.40 -8.29 -16.37
CA GLY A 261 -2.83 -7.57 -15.17
C GLY A 261 -4.32 -7.23 -15.17
N LEU A 262 -4.85 -6.73 -16.29
CA LEU A 262 -6.25 -6.37 -16.45
C LEU A 262 -7.19 -7.59 -16.39
N LYS A 263 -6.79 -8.71 -17.01
CA LYS A 263 -7.51 -10.00 -16.93
C LYS A 263 -7.49 -10.55 -15.50
N ASN A 264 -6.41 -10.29 -14.76
CA ASN A 264 -6.23 -10.69 -13.37
C ASN A 264 -6.69 -9.64 -12.34
N CYS A 265 -7.61 -8.74 -12.70
CA CYS A 265 -8.10 -7.69 -11.81
C CYS A 265 -8.71 -8.25 -10.50
N PRO A 266 -8.19 -7.86 -9.31
CA PRO A 266 -8.70 -8.36 -8.03
C PRO A 266 -10.16 -8.01 -7.79
N ILE A 267 -10.56 -6.77 -8.11
CA ILE A 267 -11.93 -6.27 -7.91
C ILE A 267 -12.92 -7.03 -8.79
N LYS A 268 -12.60 -7.24 -10.08
CA LYS A 268 -13.50 -7.95 -11.00
C LYS A 268 -13.66 -9.42 -10.60
N LYS A 269 -12.56 -10.10 -10.28
CA LYS A 269 -12.57 -11.49 -9.84
C LYS A 269 -13.40 -11.66 -8.57
N PHE A 270 -13.16 -10.82 -7.56
CA PHE A 270 -13.88 -10.90 -6.30
C PHE A 270 -15.36 -10.52 -6.45
N SER A 271 -15.68 -9.50 -7.26
CA SER A 271 -17.06 -9.14 -7.58
C SER A 271 -17.83 -10.29 -8.23
N ALA A 272 -17.22 -11.00 -9.19
CA ALA A 272 -17.82 -12.14 -9.86
C ALA A 272 -18.11 -13.27 -8.86
N ARG A 273 -17.10 -13.62 -8.05
CA ARG A 273 -17.20 -14.63 -6.99
C ARG A 273 -18.29 -14.31 -5.96
N LEU A 274 -18.39 -13.05 -5.50
CA LEU A 274 -19.46 -12.64 -4.58
C LEU A 274 -20.85 -12.67 -5.25
N SER A 275 -20.93 -12.35 -6.54
CA SER A 275 -22.18 -12.40 -7.30
C SER A 275 -22.67 -13.85 -7.48
N GLU A 276 -21.77 -14.78 -7.80
CA GLU A 276 -22.05 -16.22 -7.91
C GLU A 276 -22.60 -16.80 -6.60
N ASN A 277 -22.14 -16.29 -5.46
CA ASN A 277 -22.61 -16.69 -4.13
C ASN A 277 -23.87 -15.94 -3.66
N ASN A 278 -24.46 -15.06 -4.49
CA ASN A 278 -25.58 -14.16 -4.13
C ASN A 278 -25.26 -13.26 -2.91
N GLU A 279 -24.00 -12.85 -2.78
CA GLU A 279 -23.52 -11.97 -1.71
C GLU A 279 -23.38 -10.50 -2.16
N LEU A 280 -23.33 -10.27 -3.48
CA LEU A 280 -23.23 -8.95 -4.09
C LEU A 280 -24.13 -8.88 -5.32
N SER A 281 -25.13 -7.98 -5.30
CA SER A 281 -25.96 -7.72 -6.48
C SER A 281 -25.44 -6.54 -7.29
N LYS A 282 -25.90 -6.42 -8.54
CA LYS A 282 -25.62 -5.24 -9.37
C LYS A 282 -26.09 -3.94 -8.70
N SER A 283 -27.24 -3.96 -8.03
CA SER A 283 -27.76 -2.78 -7.32
C SER A 283 -26.88 -2.40 -6.13
N ASP A 284 -26.26 -3.37 -5.45
CA ASP A 284 -25.33 -3.08 -4.36
C ASP A 284 -24.06 -2.41 -4.90
N ILE A 285 -23.49 -2.92 -6.01
CA ILE A 285 -22.34 -2.29 -6.67
C ILE A 285 -22.66 -0.84 -7.08
N GLU A 286 -23.82 -0.60 -7.68
CA GLU A 286 -24.26 0.74 -8.08
C GLU A 286 -24.37 1.71 -6.89
N LYS A 287 -24.85 1.23 -5.73
CA LYS A 287 -24.91 2.04 -4.50
C LYS A 287 -23.51 2.37 -3.98
N LEU A 288 -22.63 1.37 -3.88
CA LEU A 288 -21.25 1.58 -3.42
C LEU A 288 -20.50 2.57 -4.34
N GLU A 289 -20.67 2.44 -5.66
CA GLU A 289 -20.12 3.37 -6.65
C GLU A 289 -20.67 4.79 -6.51
N ALA A 290 -21.94 4.95 -6.14
CA ALA A 290 -22.53 6.26 -5.89
C ALA A 290 -21.97 6.90 -4.61
N GLU A 291 -21.90 6.14 -3.52
CA GLU A 291 -21.32 6.57 -2.24
C GLU A 291 -19.85 7.00 -2.40
N ILE A 292 -19.03 6.18 -3.06
CA ILE A 292 -17.61 6.49 -3.32
C ILE A 292 -17.47 7.74 -4.18
N ARG A 293 -18.35 7.94 -5.17
CA ARG A 293 -18.31 9.12 -6.04
C ARG A 293 -18.64 10.41 -5.29
N GLU A 294 -19.61 10.34 -4.37
CA GLU A 294 -19.94 11.47 -3.49
C GLU A 294 -18.77 11.79 -2.57
N GLU A 295 -18.19 10.77 -1.92
CA GLU A 295 -17.02 10.90 -1.06
C GLU A 295 -15.82 11.54 -1.80
N ILE A 296 -15.51 11.05 -3.00
CA ILE A 296 -14.45 11.61 -3.85
C ILE A 296 -14.74 13.08 -4.18
N SER A 297 -15.98 13.39 -4.58
CA SER A 297 -16.40 14.75 -4.92
C SER A 297 -16.19 15.72 -3.75
N ASP A 298 -16.57 15.29 -2.55
CA ASP A 298 -16.45 16.09 -1.34
C ASP A 298 -14.99 16.27 -0.91
N ALA A 299 -14.15 15.25 -1.05
CA ALA A 299 -12.72 15.36 -0.76
C ALA A 299 -11.98 16.31 -1.72
N PHE A 300 -12.32 16.30 -3.01
CA PHE A 300 -11.79 17.30 -3.95
C PHE A 300 -12.29 18.72 -3.62
N LYS A 301 -13.58 18.91 -3.28
CA LYS A 301 -14.11 20.21 -2.84
C LYS A 301 -13.39 20.71 -1.59
N PHE A 302 -13.17 19.84 -0.62
CA PHE A 302 -12.42 20.15 0.60
C PHE A 302 -10.99 20.61 0.28
N ALA A 303 -10.25 19.85 -0.53
CA ALA A 303 -8.89 20.21 -0.91
C ALA A 303 -8.81 21.54 -1.67
N LEU A 304 -9.70 21.76 -2.64
CA LEU A 304 -9.70 22.98 -3.45
C LEU A 304 -10.10 24.23 -2.64
N SER A 305 -10.99 24.07 -1.66
CA SER A 305 -11.39 25.16 -0.74
C SER A 305 -10.41 25.39 0.40
N SER A 306 -9.51 24.44 0.67
CA SER A 306 -8.49 24.56 1.71
C SER A 306 -7.41 25.57 1.36
N ALA A 307 -6.92 26.27 2.39
CA ALA A 307 -5.85 27.24 2.25
C ALA A 307 -4.53 26.57 1.79
N LYS A 308 -3.79 27.28 0.93
CA LYS A 308 -2.39 26.94 0.65
C LYS A 308 -1.52 27.29 1.87
N PRO A 309 -0.41 26.56 2.11
CA PRO A 309 0.58 26.95 3.11
C PRO A 309 1.13 28.35 2.85
N SER A 310 1.46 29.05 3.93
CA SER A 310 2.14 30.34 3.89
C SER A 310 3.67 30.15 3.79
N SER A 311 4.41 31.20 3.42
CA SER A 311 5.88 31.15 3.44
C SER A 311 6.46 30.92 4.83
N LYS A 312 5.73 31.29 5.89
CA LYS A 312 6.14 31.05 7.28
C LYS A 312 6.13 29.56 7.61
N ASP A 313 5.16 28.83 7.07
CA ASP A 313 4.96 27.40 7.34
C ASP A 313 6.16 26.57 6.88
N ALA A 314 6.96 27.08 5.92
CA ALA A 314 8.19 26.42 5.46
C ALA A 314 9.27 26.30 6.55
N GLY A 315 9.29 27.22 7.52
CA GLY A 315 10.22 27.18 8.65
C GLY A 315 9.71 26.36 9.84
N GLU A 316 8.45 25.93 9.81
CA GLU A 316 7.84 25.16 10.89
C GLU A 316 8.14 23.67 10.75
N ARG A 317 8.24 22.96 11.89
CA ARG A 317 8.48 21.51 11.98
C ARG A 317 9.86 21.04 11.45
N VAL A 318 10.80 21.96 11.21
CA VAL A 318 12.22 21.61 10.99
C VAL A 318 12.84 21.07 12.29
N TYR A 319 12.47 21.67 13.41
CA TYR A 319 12.78 21.25 14.77
C TYR A 319 11.52 21.40 15.65
N ALA A 320 11.60 20.91 16.90
CA ALA A 320 10.55 21.05 17.91
C ALA A 320 10.33 22.50 18.34
#